data_AF-A0AAN9YW50-F1
#
_entry.id   AF-A0AAN9YW50-F1
#
_cell.length_a   1.000
_cell.length_b   1.000
_cell.length_c   1.000
_cell.angle_alpha   90.00
_cell.angle_beta   90.00
_cell.angle_gamma   90.00
#
_symmetry.space_group_name_H-M   'P 1'
#
loop_
_entity.id
_entity.type
_entity.pdbx_description
1 polymer ?
#
loop_
_entity_poly.entity_id
_entity_poly.type
_entity_poly.pdbx_seq_one_letter_code
_entity_poly.pdbx_strand_id
1 'polypeptide(L)' 'MCTGACLLYGISRVVIGENKTYLGGEAYLRKRGVEVIVVDSAECRDLMEKFISEKPEVW' A
#
# COMPACT_ATOMS: atom_id res chain seq x y z
N MET A 1 1.53 7.55 -6.73
CA MET A 1 0.82 7.44 -8.03
C MET A 1 -0.45 6.58 -7.93
N CYS A 2 -0.37 5.34 -7.42
CA CYS A 2 -1.48 4.37 -7.42
C CYS A 2 -2.79 4.87 -6.76
N THR A 3 -2.71 5.62 -5.66
CA THR A 3 -3.88 6.24 -5.01
C THR A 3 -4.75 7.07 -5.95
N GLY A 4 -4.13 7.85 -6.85
CA GLY A 4 -4.86 8.67 -7.81
C GLY A 4 -5.61 7.83 -8.83
N ALA A 5 -5.02 6.72 -9.28
CA ALA A 5 -5.65 5.79 -10.19
C ALA A 5 -6.88 5.12 -9.55
N CYS A 6 -6.78 4.69 -8.28
CA CYS A 6 -7.93 4.13 -7.56
C CYS A 6 -9.12 5.10 -7.54
N LEU A 7 -8.86 6.39 -7.31
CA LEU A 7 -9.90 7.41 -7.30
C LEU A 7 -10.44 7.71 -8.70
N LEU A 8 -9.56 7.81 -9.69
CA LEU A 8 -9.93 8.10 -11.08
C LEU A 8 -10.89 7.03 -11.64
N TYR A 9 -10.61 5.76 -11.34
CA TYR A 9 -11.42 4.64 -11.82
C TYR A 9 -12.59 4.28 -10.90
N GLY A 10 -12.80 5.02 -9.81
CA GLY A 10 -13.91 4.77 -8.90
C GLY A 10 -13.81 3.42 -8.15
N ILE A 11 -12.59 2.99 -7.82
CA ILE A 11 -12.38 1.76 -7.03
C ILE A 11 -12.95 1.96 -5.64
N SER A 12 -13.89 1.11 -5.25
CA SER A 12 -14.62 1.21 -3.98
C SER A 12 -13.87 0.65 -2.78
N ARG A 13 -12.99 -0.34 -3.00
CA ARG A 13 -12.23 -1.02 -1.94
C ARG A 13 -10.79 -1.28 -2.37
N VAL A 14 -9.85 -1.04 -1.46
CA VAL A 14 -8.42 -1.36 -1.60
C VAL A 14 -8.00 -2.22 -0.42
N VAL A 15 -7.42 -3.38 -0.71
CA VAL A 15 -6.82 -4.28 0.30
C VAL A 15 -5.32 -4.20 0.16
N ILE A 16 -4.64 -3.79 1.24
CA ILE A 16 -3.19 -3.57 1.28
C ILE A 16 -2.57 -4.70 2.11
N GLY A 17 -1.56 -5.36 1.53
CA GLY A 17 -0.83 -6.46 2.19
C GLY A 17 -0.16 -6.01 3.49
N GLU A 18 0.69 -4.99 3.40
CA GLU A 18 1.38 -4.37 4.53
C GLU A 18 1.60 -2.88 4.26
N ASN A 19 1.83 -2.09 5.32
CA ASN A 19 2.11 -0.65 5.19
C ASN A 19 3.23 -0.17 6.14
N LYS A 20 4.04 -1.11 6.65
CA LYS A 20 5.14 -0.84 7.59
C LYS A 20 6.40 -0.45 6.86
N THR A 21 6.70 -1.12 5.74
CA THR A 21 7.87 -0.79 4.93
C THR A 21 7.64 0.51 4.16
N TYR A 22 6.40 0.79 3.75
CA TYR A 22 6.01 2.01 3.08
C TYR A 22 4.55 2.39 3.35
N LEU A 23 4.32 3.63 3.78
CA LEU A 23 2.99 4.18 3.98
C LEU A 23 2.55 5.01 2.77
N GLY A 24 1.58 4.48 2.01
CA GLY A 24 1.02 5.15 0.84
C GLY A 24 -0.07 6.20 1.16
N GLY A 25 -0.86 6.54 0.14
CA GLY A 25 -1.97 7.51 0.25
C GLY A 25 -3.25 6.96 0.89
N GLU A 26 -3.15 6.00 1.80
CA GLU A 26 -4.30 5.28 2.37
C GLU A 26 -5.25 6.18 3.18
N ALA A 27 -4.73 7.18 3.90
CA ALA A 27 -5.57 8.18 4.58
C ALA A 27 -6.40 9.01 3.58
N TYR A 28 -5.82 9.34 2.41
CA TYR A 28 -6.52 10.10 1.38
C TYR A 28 -7.63 9.28 0.71
N LEU A 29 -7.38 8.00 0.45
CA LEU A 29 -8.41 7.05 -0.02
C LEU A 29 -9.59 6.98 0.96
N ARG A 30 -9.32 6.78 2.25
CA ARG A 30 -10.36 6.75 3.30
C ARG A 30 -11.18 8.04 3.34
N LYS A 31 -10.52 9.20 3.28
CA LYS A 31 -11.19 10.52 3.25
C LYS A 31 -12.11 10.69 2.03
N ARG A 32 -11.85 9.98 0.93
CA ARG A 32 -12.64 10.02 -0.31
C ARG A 32 -13.69 8.91 -0.38
N GLY A 33 -13.93 8.19 0.73
CA GLY A 33 -14.97 7.16 0.83
C GLY A 33 -14.55 5.79 0.31
N VAL A 34 -13.28 5.59 -0.02
CA VAL A 34 -12.76 4.26 -0.40
C VAL A 34 -12.52 3.45 0.88
N GLU A 35 -13.02 2.23 0.90
CA GLU A 35 -12.73 1.29 1.99
C GLU A 35 -11.29 0.80 1.87
N VAL A 36 -10.49 1.00 2.92
CA VAL A 36 -9.08 0.58 2.93
C VAL A 36 -8.83 -0.38 4.08
N ILE A 37 -8.50 -1.62 3.74
CA ILE A 37 -8.20 -2.70 4.67
C ILE A 37 -6.69 -2.98 4.59
N VAL A 38 -6.02 -2.99 5.73
CA VAL A 38 -4.62 -3.41 5.85
C VAL A 38 -4.62 -4.75 6.56
N VAL A 39 -4.13 -5.80 5.91
CA VAL A 39 -4.15 -7.16 6.48
C VAL A 39 -2.92 -7.48 7.34
N ASP A 40 -1.93 -6.60 7.33
CA ASP A 40 -0.65 -6.73 8.06
C ASP A 40 0.05 -8.08 7.79
N SER A 41 0.06 -8.51 6.52
CA SER A 41 0.66 -9.76 6.08
C SER A 41 2.15 -9.81 6.39
N ALA A 42 2.56 -10.79 7.20
CA ALA A 42 3.96 -11.07 7.48
C ALA A 42 4.73 -11.44 6.20
N GLU A 43 4.14 -12.27 5.32
CA GLU A 43 4.77 -12.67 4.07
C GLU A 43 5.08 -11.46 3.16
N CYS A 44 4.13 -10.53 3.02
CA CYS A 44 4.36 -9.31 2.23
C CYS A 44 5.46 -8.45 2.85
N ARG A 45 5.48 -8.34 4.17
CA ARG A 45 6.45 -7.53 4.90
C ARG A 45 7.86 -8.11 4.78
N ASP A 46 8.02 -9.40 5.05
CA ASP A 46 9.30 -10.10 4.99
C ASP A 46 9.90 -10.01 3.57
N LEU A 47 9.05 -10.16 2.54
CA LEU A 47 9.47 -9.99 1.15
C LEU A 47 9.98 -8.57 0.87
N MET A 48 9.23 -7.55 1.31
CA MET A 48 9.61 -6.15 1.09
C MET A 48 10.85 -5.77 1.90
N GLU A 49 10.95 -6.16 3.17
CA GLU A 49 12.12 -5.90 4.03
C GLU A 49 13.39 -6.54 3.44
N LYS A 50 13.28 -7.77 2.92
CA LYS A 50 14.40 -8.43 2.23
C LYS A 50 14.82 -7.66 0.98
N PHE A 51 13.88 -7.25 0.12
CA PHE A 51 14.21 -6.49 -1.09
C PHE A 51 14.88 -5.15 -0.76
N ILE A 52 14.32 -4.41 0.19
CA ILE A 52 14.84 -3.10 0.61
C ILE A 52 16.25 -3.23 1.19
N SER A 53 16.53 -4.28 1.96
CA SER A 53 17.86 -4.50 2.55
C SER A 53 18.89 -4.99 1.52
N GLU A 54 18.50 -5.79 0.53
CA GLU A 54 19.40 -6.32 -0.51
C GLU A 54 19.65 -5.33 -1.65
N LYS A 55 18.71 -4.40 -1.92
CA LYS A 55 18.69 -3.51 -3.08
C LYS A 55 18.20 -2.08 -2.76
N PRO A 56 18.76 -1.38 -1.76
CA PRO A 56 18.27 -0.08 -1.30
C PRO A 56 18.36 1.04 -2.35
N GLU A 57 19.26 0.95 -3.32
CA GLU A 57 19.48 1.97 -4.34
C GLU A 57 18.42 2.00 -5.47
N VAL A 58 17.64 0.92 -5.61
CA VAL A 58 16.56 0.81 -6.61
C VAL A 58 15.16 0.73 -5.99
N TRP A 59 15.08 0.68 -4.66
CA TRP A 59 13.85 0.89 -3.92
C TRP A 59 13.53 2.38 -3.82
#